data_AF-A0A915YM68-F1
#
_entry.id   AF-A0A915YM68-F1
#
_cell.length_a   1.000
_cell.length_b   1.000
_cell.length_c   1.000
_cell.angle_alpha   90.00
_cell.angle_beta   90.00
_cell.angle_gamma   90.00
#
_symmetry.space_group_name_H-M   'P 1'
#
loop_
_entity.id
_entity.type
_entity.pdbx_description
1 polymer ?
#
loop_
_entity_poly.entity_id
_entity_poly.type
_entity_poly.pdbx_seq_one_letter_code
_entity_poly.pdbx_strand_id
1 'polypeptide(L)'
;MKKAPDSIFKLIKAMTVAEKRYVKRDLNKYTANTENYNSLLFDALNALDVYDETKLLKKIKSSKLKKNFRVQKQYLFDAILERLRSYEALTDMETQLRNKMENCRILIKKGLLGEALVEVDGILEKSRAYELYLIWLDALWLKHDAMQGVERNRDYKEETRKIFKELNELAQLNGQFIKGRACNAEFFFLRSHPTMGKEIDPKIYEVKRQNDENSKVQSDKIRQLYLTNQIQFCGLTKDYVEFTKVGKIALENIENSYLKKTAPVAYFIALANYAYGLNETSQHLELATLLKKWEEELTKDYWGKVTKARSIAIIRRYSRMLKLLGLLPTALGDEFKFDLKETTLYECVYAEYNSLIEYEFIQGNFDRVLQVIFEQETFASRGLRVLDKRRNKLLEVIIGYEQGNLITLTSAVDKAKYFHKKNKLYTDLEMFFLNRFNKYYPTEIEQFLPVYEKWKEQNKEDFLIQLWLEAKGTKRRLIDCYRAKIRAVACS
;
A
#
# COMPACT_ATOMS: atom_id res chain seq x y z
N MET A 1 6.56 30.67 4.32
CA MET A 1 6.89 29.22 4.40
C MET A 1 5.71 28.48 5.03
N LYS A 2 5.11 27.49 4.33
CA LYS A 2 4.09 26.61 4.95
C LYS A 2 4.77 25.80 6.06
N LYS A 3 4.42 26.07 7.31
CA LYS A 3 4.89 25.31 8.49
C LYS A 3 4.53 23.84 8.27
N ALA A 4 5.47 22.92 8.48
CA ALA A 4 5.20 21.48 8.36
C ALA A 4 3.99 21.11 9.25
N PRO A 5 3.08 20.22 8.80
CA PRO A 5 1.91 19.89 9.59
C PRO A 5 2.36 19.23 10.90
N ASP A 6 1.78 19.69 12.02
CA ASP A 6 2.16 19.26 13.36
C ASP A 6 1.98 17.75 13.53
N SER A 7 3.00 17.09 14.09
CA SER A 7 3.05 15.64 14.27
C SER A 7 1.85 15.11 15.05
N ILE A 8 1.34 15.88 16.03
CA ILE A 8 0.18 15.47 16.82
C ILE A 8 -1.10 15.46 16.00
N PHE A 9 -1.26 16.44 15.11
CA PHE A 9 -2.42 16.52 14.23
C PHE A 9 -2.42 15.36 13.24
N LYS A 10 -1.25 15.05 12.68
CA LYS A 10 -1.07 13.88 11.80
C LYS A 10 -1.44 12.58 12.51
N LEU A 11 -0.95 12.40 13.74
CA LEU A 11 -1.25 11.20 14.54
C LEU A 11 -2.76 11.07 14.77
N ILE A 12 -3.42 12.10 15.28
CA ILE A 12 -4.87 12.10 15.54
C ILE A 12 -5.66 11.79 14.26
N LYS A 13 -5.25 12.32 13.10
CA LYS A 13 -5.92 12.05 11.81
C LYS A 13 -5.63 10.66 11.24
N ALA A 14 -4.51 10.05 11.61
CA ALA A 14 -4.17 8.68 11.22
C ALA A 14 -4.96 7.63 12.02
N MET A 15 -5.42 7.97 13.23
CA MET A 15 -6.13 7.06 14.11
C MET A 15 -7.49 6.61 13.56
N THR A 16 -7.87 5.37 13.84
CA THR A 16 -9.20 4.83 13.56
C THR A 16 -10.26 5.41 14.49
N VAL A 17 -11.54 5.28 14.14
CA VAL A 17 -12.66 5.72 14.99
C VAL A 17 -12.63 5.02 16.35
N ALA A 18 -12.31 3.72 16.37
CA ALA A 18 -12.19 2.94 17.60
C ALA A 18 -11.03 3.42 18.48
N GLU A 19 -9.85 3.66 17.90
CA GLU A 19 -8.69 4.22 18.61
C GLU A 19 -9.00 5.60 19.20
N LYS A 20 -9.64 6.50 18.43
CA LYS A 20 -10.04 7.82 18.93
C LYS A 20 -10.98 7.72 20.12
N ARG A 21 -11.97 6.82 20.04
CA ARG A 21 -12.91 6.56 21.14
C ARG A 21 -12.19 6.04 22.38
N TYR A 22 -11.27 5.09 22.20
CA TYR A 22 -10.48 4.51 23.29
C TYR A 22 -9.61 5.58 23.97
N VAL A 23 -8.80 6.31 23.19
CA VAL A 23 -7.89 7.34 23.70
C VAL A 23 -8.65 8.44 24.42
N LYS A 24 -9.78 8.91 23.86
CA LYS A 24 -10.61 9.94 24.52
C LYS A 24 -11.18 9.45 25.84
N ARG A 25 -11.70 8.22 25.88
CA ARG A 25 -12.23 7.62 27.11
C ARG A 25 -11.14 7.52 28.17
N ASP A 26 -9.96 7.03 27.79
CA ASP A 26 -8.87 6.80 28.72
C ASP A 26 -8.23 8.10 29.23
N LEU A 27 -8.10 9.13 28.37
CA LEU A 27 -7.66 10.46 28.79
C LEU A 27 -8.52 11.01 29.94
N ASN A 28 -9.82 10.75 29.91
CA ASN A 28 -10.77 11.28 30.90
C ASN A 28 -10.95 10.39 32.15
N LYS A 29 -10.28 9.24 32.22
CA LYS A 29 -10.51 8.21 33.25
C LYS A 29 -10.28 8.70 34.70
N TYR A 30 -9.35 9.63 34.89
CA TYR A 30 -8.95 10.13 36.23
C TYR A 30 -9.26 11.61 36.47
N THR A 31 -9.97 12.28 35.55
CA THR A 31 -10.32 13.70 35.66
C THR A 31 -11.81 13.84 35.93
N ALA A 32 -12.21 13.53 37.17
CA ALA A 32 -13.60 13.69 37.60
C ALA A 32 -13.98 15.16 37.88
N ASN A 33 -13.02 16.02 38.27
CA ASN A 33 -13.30 17.38 38.77
C ASN A 33 -12.35 18.49 38.27
N THR A 34 -11.50 18.23 37.25
CA THR A 34 -10.56 19.23 36.71
C THR A 34 -10.58 19.23 35.18
N GLU A 35 -10.42 20.41 34.56
CA GLU A 35 -10.29 20.54 33.10
C GLU A 35 -9.10 19.72 32.60
N ASN A 36 -9.38 18.68 31.83
CA ASN A 36 -8.36 17.87 31.20
C ASN A 36 -7.86 18.56 29.93
N TYR A 37 -6.75 19.31 30.04
CA TYR A 37 -6.16 20.01 28.91
C TYR A 37 -5.77 19.10 27.74
N ASN A 38 -5.41 17.85 28.00
CA ASN A 38 -5.14 16.87 26.95
C ASN A 38 -6.42 16.51 26.20
N SER A 39 -7.53 16.25 26.89
CA SER A 39 -8.81 15.95 26.24
C SER A 39 -9.34 17.14 25.43
N LEU A 40 -9.28 18.35 25.98
CA LEU A 40 -9.70 19.57 25.28
C LEU A 40 -8.87 19.82 24.01
N LEU A 41 -7.56 19.68 24.11
CA LEU A 41 -6.66 19.86 22.97
C LEU A 41 -6.86 18.76 21.91
N PHE A 42 -7.10 17.52 22.33
CA PHE A 42 -7.44 16.40 21.43
C PHE A 42 -8.70 16.69 20.62
N ASP A 43 -9.79 17.12 21.28
CA ASP A 43 -11.05 17.44 20.61
C ASP A 43 -10.88 18.60 19.62
N ALA A 44 -10.17 19.66 20.03
CA ALA A 44 -9.90 20.81 19.18
C ALA A 44 -9.07 20.44 17.93
N LEU A 45 -8.07 19.57 18.07
CA LEU A 45 -7.25 19.07 16.96
C LEU A 45 -8.02 18.10 16.05
N ASN A 46 -8.81 17.19 16.63
CA ASN A 46 -9.58 16.22 15.87
C ASN A 46 -10.65 16.89 14.99
N ALA A 47 -11.19 18.03 15.42
CA ALA A 47 -12.19 18.82 14.69
C ALA A 47 -11.61 19.68 13.55
N LEU A 48 -10.29 19.78 13.37
CA LEU A 48 -9.69 20.56 12.28
C LEU A 48 -9.54 19.70 11.02
N ASP A 49 -9.87 20.24 9.84
CA ASP A 49 -9.60 19.55 8.57
C ASP A 49 -8.16 19.75 8.09
N VAL A 50 -7.64 20.95 8.31
CA VAL A 50 -6.27 21.34 7.96
C VAL A 50 -5.64 21.97 9.19
N TYR A 51 -4.41 21.55 9.51
CA TYR A 51 -3.68 22.12 10.65
C TYR A 51 -3.47 23.62 10.45
N ASP A 52 -4.01 24.40 11.38
CA ASP A 52 -3.81 25.84 11.49
C ASP A 52 -3.70 26.20 12.97
N GLU A 53 -2.47 26.46 13.41
CA GLU A 53 -2.13 26.76 14.80
C GLU A 53 -2.84 28.04 15.29
N THR A 54 -3.05 29.01 14.41
CA THR A 54 -3.69 30.28 14.75
C THR A 54 -5.18 30.06 15.01
N LYS A 55 -5.85 29.28 14.16
CA LYS A 55 -7.24 28.88 14.37
C LYS A 55 -7.40 28.02 15.63
N LEU A 56 -6.45 27.13 15.89
CA LEU A 56 -6.47 26.26 17.06
C LEU A 56 -6.35 27.07 18.36
N LEU A 57 -5.40 28.02 18.44
CA LEU A 57 -5.22 28.92 19.59
C LEU A 57 -6.43 29.84 19.81
N LYS A 58 -7.14 30.24 18.75
CA LYS A 58 -8.39 31.00 18.86
C LYS A 58 -9.53 30.17 19.46
N LYS A 59 -9.62 28.87 19.15
CA LYS A 59 -10.64 27.95 19.68
C LYS A 59 -10.43 27.57 21.14
N ILE A 60 -9.19 27.53 21.61
CA ILE A 60 -8.87 27.25 23.01
C ILE A 60 -9.37 28.42 23.87
N LYS A 61 -10.17 28.15 24.92
CA LYS A 61 -10.66 29.20 25.84
C LYS A 61 -9.74 29.42 27.05
N SER A 62 -9.10 28.35 27.55
CA SER A 62 -8.20 28.42 28.70
C SER A 62 -6.92 29.21 28.39
N SER A 63 -6.69 30.30 29.13
CA SER A 63 -5.49 31.13 29.04
C SER A 63 -4.22 30.38 29.47
N LYS A 64 -4.34 29.51 30.48
CA LYS A 64 -3.25 28.64 30.95
C LYS A 64 -2.82 27.64 29.87
N LEU A 65 -3.78 27.03 29.19
CA LEU A 65 -3.51 26.14 28.06
C LEU A 65 -2.84 26.88 26.89
N LYS A 66 -3.28 28.10 26.56
CA LYS A 66 -2.62 28.91 25.52
C LYS A 66 -1.17 29.22 25.86
N LYS A 67 -0.90 29.63 27.11
CA LYS A 67 0.47 29.97 27.56
C LYS A 67 1.43 28.78 27.46
N ASN A 68 0.94 27.58 27.77
CA ASN A 68 1.74 26.35 27.77
C ASN A 68 1.53 25.48 26.53
N PHE A 69 0.97 26.03 25.45
CA PHE A 69 0.46 25.27 24.32
C PHE A 69 1.49 24.33 23.68
N ARG A 70 2.75 24.77 23.51
CA ARG A 70 3.83 23.93 22.97
C ARG A 70 4.10 22.70 23.86
N VAL A 71 4.17 22.91 25.17
CA VAL A 71 4.42 21.86 26.14
C VAL A 71 3.23 20.91 26.22
N GLN A 72 2.01 21.45 26.24
CA GLN A 72 0.80 20.62 26.25
C GLN A 72 0.65 19.77 24.99
N LYS A 73 1.07 20.28 23.82
CA LYS A 73 1.12 19.45 22.60
C LYS A 73 2.03 18.24 22.77
N GLN A 74 3.23 18.44 23.34
CA GLN A 74 4.13 17.32 23.61
C GLN A 74 3.51 16.32 24.59
N TYR A 75 2.94 16.81 25.71
CA TYR A 75 2.26 15.94 26.67
C TYR A 75 1.09 15.17 26.06
N LEU A 76 0.27 15.80 25.22
CA LEU A 76 -0.82 15.12 24.54
C LEU A 76 -0.29 14.08 23.55
N PHE A 77 0.79 14.39 22.82
CA PHE A 77 1.40 13.44 21.89
C PHE A 77 1.87 12.17 22.63
N ASP A 78 2.64 12.33 23.71
CA ASP A 78 3.14 11.22 24.52
C ASP A 78 1.98 10.45 25.17
N ALA A 79 0.96 11.15 25.67
CA ALA A 79 -0.23 10.54 26.25
C ALA A 79 -1.05 9.73 25.23
N ILE A 80 -1.17 10.20 23.99
CA ILE A 80 -1.84 9.46 22.91
C ILE A 80 -1.05 8.18 22.60
N LEU A 81 0.28 8.27 22.44
CA LEU A 81 1.10 7.10 22.15
C LEU A 81 1.04 6.04 23.26
N GLU A 82 1.10 6.46 24.52
CA GLU A 82 0.94 5.56 25.67
C GLU A 82 -0.40 4.80 25.60
N ARG A 83 -1.49 5.50 25.29
CA ARG A 83 -2.84 4.92 25.23
C ARG A 83 -3.05 4.07 23.99
N LEU A 84 -2.47 4.45 22.86
CA LEU A 84 -2.45 3.60 21.67
C LEU A 84 -1.71 2.30 21.95
N ARG A 85 -0.57 2.34 22.66
CA ARG A 85 0.13 1.13 23.09
C ARG A 85 -0.72 0.27 24.03
N SER A 86 -1.45 0.87 24.97
CA SER A 86 -2.40 0.14 25.82
C SER A 86 -3.60 -0.45 25.04
N TYR A 87 -4.04 0.22 23.98
CA TYR A 87 -5.06 -0.30 23.07
C TYR A 87 -4.53 -1.45 22.23
N GLU A 88 -3.33 -1.33 21.65
CA GLU A 88 -2.65 -2.39 20.91
C GLU A 88 -2.41 -3.62 21.78
N ALA A 89 -2.09 -3.44 23.07
CA ALA A 89 -2.01 -4.54 24.01
C ALA A 89 -3.32 -5.35 24.16
N LEU A 90 -4.46 -4.86 23.70
CA LEU A 90 -5.72 -5.63 23.66
C LEU A 90 -5.86 -6.45 22.38
N THR A 91 -5.17 -6.09 21.31
CA THR A 91 -5.42 -6.61 19.96
C THR A 91 -4.22 -7.28 19.30
N ASP A 92 -2.99 -6.89 19.68
CA ASP A 92 -1.75 -7.36 19.09
C ASP A 92 -1.04 -8.39 20.01
N MET A 93 -0.76 -9.56 19.45
CA MET A 93 -0.20 -10.67 20.21
C MET A 93 1.22 -10.39 20.68
N GLU A 94 2.05 -9.75 19.85
CA GLU A 94 3.43 -9.44 20.20
C GLU A 94 3.48 -8.50 21.42
N THR A 95 2.67 -7.43 21.38
CA THR A 95 2.54 -6.46 22.48
C THR A 95 2.02 -7.11 23.76
N GLN A 96 1.02 -8.00 23.66
CA GLN A 96 0.53 -8.78 24.79
C GLN A 96 1.64 -9.61 25.45
N LEU A 97 2.43 -10.33 24.65
CA LEU A 97 3.50 -11.16 25.18
C LEU A 97 4.62 -10.33 25.79
N ARG A 98 4.99 -9.18 25.20
CA ARG A 98 5.98 -8.26 25.79
C ARG A 98 5.54 -7.77 27.17
N ASN A 99 4.28 -7.39 27.33
CA ASN A 99 3.75 -6.97 28.64
C ASN A 99 3.80 -8.12 29.67
N LYS A 100 3.46 -9.34 29.24
CA LYS A 100 3.57 -10.54 30.09
C LYS A 100 5.01 -10.83 30.50
N MET A 101 5.98 -10.61 29.60
CA MET A 101 7.40 -10.73 29.94
C MET A 101 7.83 -9.71 31.00
N GLU A 102 7.35 -8.46 30.92
CA GLU A 102 7.64 -7.48 31.98
C GLU A 102 7.03 -7.88 33.31
N ASN A 103 5.81 -8.43 33.31
CA ASN A 103 5.21 -9.00 34.52
C ASN A 103 6.08 -10.14 35.09
N CYS A 104 6.54 -11.05 34.24
CA CYS A 104 7.45 -12.13 34.63
C CYS A 104 8.73 -11.60 35.28
N ARG A 105 9.35 -10.56 34.70
CA ARG A 105 10.54 -9.91 35.29
C ARG A 105 10.25 -9.29 36.66
N ILE A 106 9.08 -8.68 36.83
CA ILE A 106 8.64 -8.13 38.12
C ILE A 106 8.49 -9.26 39.15
N LEU A 107 7.83 -10.36 38.79
CA LEU A 107 7.63 -11.52 39.66
C LEU A 107 8.97 -12.12 40.11
N ILE A 108 9.91 -12.31 39.18
CA ILE A 108 11.27 -12.78 39.49
C ILE A 108 11.97 -11.84 40.48
N LYS A 109 11.95 -10.53 40.23
CA LYS A 109 12.54 -9.52 41.13
C LYS A 109 11.89 -9.51 42.52
N LYS A 110 10.65 -9.97 42.64
CA LYS A 110 9.92 -10.06 43.91
C LYS A 110 10.07 -11.42 44.59
N GLY A 111 10.81 -12.36 44.01
CA GLY A 111 10.98 -13.72 44.53
C GLY A 111 9.76 -14.64 44.32
N LEU A 112 8.77 -14.19 43.53
CA LEU A 112 7.57 -14.97 43.17
C LEU A 112 7.87 -15.85 41.96
N LEU A 113 8.78 -16.81 42.14
CA LEU A 113 9.38 -17.58 41.06
C LEU A 113 8.43 -18.64 40.48
N GLY A 114 7.58 -19.25 41.30
CA GLY A 114 6.58 -20.21 40.82
C GLY A 114 5.57 -19.57 39.87
N GLU A 115 5.08 -18.38 40.23
CA GLU A 115 4.19 -17.56 39.41
C GLU A 115 4.88 -17.10 38.12
N ALA A 116 6.16 -16.72 38.21
CA ALA A 116 6.95 -16.37 37.03
C ALA A 116 7.10 -17.55 36.05
N LEU A 117 7.30 -18.77 36.56
CA LEU A 117 7.40 -19.99 35.73
C LEU A 117 6.09 -20.28 34.98
N VAL A 118 4.95 -20.18 35.66
CA VAL A 118 3.64 -20.36 35.01
C VAL A 118 3.41 -19.30 33.94
N GLU A 119 3.74 -18.04 34.23
CA GLU A 119 3.57 -16.95 33.28
C GLU A 119 4.47 -17.13 32.04
N VAL A 120 5.74 -17.50 32.21
CA VAL A 120 6.69 -17.66 31.10
C VAL A 120 6.40 -18.88 30.23
N ASP A 121 5.88 -19.98 30.81
CA ASP A 121 5.44 -21.14 30.01
C ASP A 121 4.31 -20.77 29.04
N GLY A 122 3.35 -19.95 29.49
CA GLY A 122 2.31 -19.41 28.61
C GLY A 122 2.83 -18.43 27.55
N ILE A 123 3.92 -17.71 27.84
CA ILE A 123 4.60 -16.87 26.84
C ILE A 123 5.27 -17.74 25.78
N LEU A 124 6.00 -18.79 26.21
CA LEU A 124 6.71 -19.71 25.33
C LEU A 124 5.77 -20.45 24.37
N GLU A 125 4.64 -20.96 24.87
CA GLU A 125 3.62 -21.61 24.05
C GLU A 125 3.15 -20.70 22.90
N LYS A 126 2.79 -19.46 23.24
CA LYS A 126 2.30 -18.48 22.26
C LYS A 126 3.42 -18.00 21.34
N SER A 127 4.62 -17.71 21.85
CA SER A 127 5.72 -17.23 21.01
C SER A 127 6.16 -18.27 19.98
N ARG A 128 6.06 -19.57 20.30
CA ARG A 128 6.27 -20.67 19.34
C ARG A 128 5.16 -20.68 18.29
N ALA A 129 3.90 -20.70 18.72
CA ALA A 129 2.74 -20.78 17.83
C ALA A 129 2.67 -19.63 16.82
N TYR A 130 3.13 -18.43 17.22
CA TYR A 130 3.17 -17.23 16.38
C TYR A 130 4.56 -16.92 15.80
N GLU A 131 5.53 -17.80 16.01
CA GLU A 131 6.94 -17.69 15.56
C GLU A 131 7.56 -16.29 15.83
N LEU A 132 7.35 -15.81 17.05
CA LEU A 132 7.86 -14.55 17.57
C LEU A 132 9.27 -14.77 18.15
N TYR A 133 10.24 -15.06 17.27
CA TYR A 133 11.57 -15.55 17.63
C TYR A 133 12.30 -14.74 18.72
N LEU A 134 12.20 -13.41 18.71
CA LEU A 134 12.86 -12.59 19.74
C LEU A 134 12.19 -12.72 21.11
N ILE A 135 10.85 -12.77 21.14
CA ILE A 135 10.10 -13.01 22.38
C ILE A 135 10.35 -14.42 22.88
N TRP A 136 10.40 -15.38 21.95
CA TRP A 136 10.70 -16.77 22.27
C TRP A 136 12.09 -16.88 22.92
N LEU A 137 13.11 -16.25 22.33
CA LEU A 137 14.46 -16.21 22.90
C LEU A 137 14.47 -15.63 24.32
N ASP A 138 13.88 -14.44 24.50
CA ASP A 138 13.88 -13.78 25.79
C ASP A 138 13.06 -14.57 26.83
N ALA A 139 11.97 -15.22 26.43
CA ALA A 139 11.15 -16.05 27.32
C ALA A 139 11.91 -17.32 27.78
N LEU A 140 12.75 -17.92 26.92
CA LEU A 140 13.62 -19.03 27.34
C LEU A 140 14.61 -18.59 28.41
N TRP A 141 15.18 -17.39 28.30
CA TRP A 141 16.06 -16.82 29.32
C TRP A 141 15.31 -16.50 30.62
N LEU A 142 14.12 -15.91 30.54
CA LEU A 142 13.30 -15.65 31.73
C LEU A 142 12.94 -16.95 32.46
N LYS A 143 12.64 -18.02 31.73
CA LYS A 143 12.38 -19.34 32.32
C LYS A 143 13.62 -19.87 33.04
N HIS A 144 14.78 -19.80 32.40
CA HIS A 144 16.04 -20.18 33.02
C HIS A 144 16.31 -19.40 34.31
N ASP A 145 16.16 -18.08 34.29
CA ASP A 145 16.40 -17.20 35.46
C ASP A 145 15.42 -17.51 36.60
N ALA A 146 14.14 -17.72 36.29
CA ALA A 146 13.14 -18.10 37.28
C ALA A 146 13.47 -19.46 37.92
N MET A 147 13.94 -20.43 37.12
CA MET A 147 14.30 -21.76 37.60
C MET A 147 15.52 -21.76 38.53
N GLN A 148 16.50 -20.88 38.32
CA GLN A 148 17.71 -20.81 39.16
C GLN A 148 17.41 -20.45 40.62
N GLY A 149 16.38 -19.63 40.86
CA GLY A 149 16.02 -19.21 42.20
C GLY A 149 15.11 -20.19 42.96
N VAL A 150 14.58 -21.23 42.31
CA VAL A 150 13.70 -22.21 42.97
C VAL A 150 14.55 -23.27 43.66
N GLU A 151 14.62 -23.20 44.99
CA GLU A 151 15.31 -24.22 45.80
C GLU A 151 14.70 -25.62 45.56
N ARG A 152 15.56 -26.61 45.27
CA ARG A 152 15.23 -28.04 45.07
C ARG A 152 14.36 -28.36 43.84
N ASN A 153 14.66 -27.79 42.68
CA ASN A 153 14.09 -28.31 41.44
C ASN A 153 14.80 -29.63 41.02
N ARG A 154 14.18 -30.79 41.34
CA ARG A 154 14.69 -32.14 40.99
C ARG A 154 15.00 -32.28 39.49
N ASP A 155 14.28 -31.53 38.66
CA ASP A 155 14.34 -31.64 37.21
C ASP A 155 15.11 -30.47 36.56
N TYR A 156 15.76 -29.61 37.36
CA TYR A 156 16.50 -28.42 36.87
C TYR A 156 17.46 -28.76 35.73
N LYS A 157 18.24 -29.85 35.88
CA LYS A 157 19.22 -30.29 34.87
C LYS A 157 18.55 -30.70 33.56
N GLU A 158 17.38 -31.35 33.63
CA GLU A 158 16.68 -31.82 32.43
C GLU A 158 16.01 -30.64 31.71
N GLU A 159 15.28 -29.80 32.44
CA GLU A 159 14.64 -28.61 31.89
C GLU A 159 15.67 -27.63 31.30
N THR A 160 16.83 -27.46 31.95
CA THR A 160 17.93 -26.65 31.40
C THR A 160 18.44 -27.23 30.07
N ARG A 161 18.56 -28.56 29.93
CA ARG A 161 18.94 -29.18 28.65
C ARG A 161 17.88 -28.96 27.57
N LYS A 162 16.59 -29.00 27.92
CA LYS A 162 15.49 -28.71 26.98
C LYS A 162 15.61 -27.27 26.47
N ILE A 163 15.82 -26.30 27.37
CA ILE A 163 16.06 -24.90 27.02
C ILE A 163 17.26 -24.77 26.06
N PHE A 164 18.40 -25.40 26.36
CA PHE A 164 19.57 -25.35 25.48
C PHE A 164 19.32 -25.95 24.09
N LYS A 165 18.60 -27.08 24.00
CA LYS A 165 18.23 -27.67 22.71
C LYS A 165 17.37 -26.70 21.91
N GLU A 166 16.38 -26.10 22.55
CA GLU A 166 15.44 -25.18 21.94
C GLU A 166 16.11 -23.86 21.49
N LEU A 167 17.07 -23.35 22.27
CA LEU A 167 17.89 -22.19 21.88
C LEU A 167 18.67 -22.44 20.59
N ASN A 168 19.23 -23.65 20.41
CA ASN A 168 19.95 -24.02 19.19
C ASN A 168 19.01 -24.11 17.97
N GLU A 169 17.82 -24.71 18.14
CA GLU A 169 16.79 -24.75 17.09
C GLU A 169 16.36 -23.33 16.69
N LEU A 170 16.12 -22.47 17.67
CA LEU A 170 15.75 -21.07 17.46
C LEU A 170 16.85 -20.27 16.77
N ALA A 171 18.12 -20.51 17.11
CA ALA A 171 19.26 -19.87 16.46
C ALA A 171 19.33 -20.22 14.96
N GLN A 172 19.07 -21.48 14.60
CA GLN A 172 19.03 -21.92 13.20
C GLN A 172 17.86 -21.24 12.45
N LEU A 173 16.66 -21.28 13.02
CA LEU A 173 15.47 -20.63 12.44
C LEU A 173 15.68 -19.13 12.25
N ASN A 174 16.20 -18.44 13.26
CA ASN A 174 16.44 -17.00 13.18
C ASN A 174 17.53 -16.67 12.15
N GLY A 175 18.58 -17.49 12.04
CA GLY A 175 19.59 -17.36 10.99
C GLY A 175 19.00 -17.47 9.58
N GLN A 176 18.12 -18.45 9.35
CA GLN A 176 17.40 -18.61 8.07
C GLN A 176 16.47 -17.43 7.79
N PHE A 177 15.75 -16.94 8.80
CA PHE A 177 14.89 -15.78 8.69
C PHE A 177 15.68 -14.52 8.31
N ILE A 178 16.81 -14.25 8.97
CA ILE A 178 17.70 -13.12 8.67
C ILE A 178 18.23 -13.21 7.24
N LYS A 179 18.73 -14.37 6.81
CA LYS A 179 19.16 -14.59 5.42
C LYS A 179 18.06 -14.29 4.41
N GLY A 180 16.84 -14.76 4.68
CA GLY A 180 15.67 -14.48 3.83
C GLY A 180 15.33 -12.99 3.77
N ARG A 181 15.49 -12.25 4.87
CA ARG A 181 15.26 -10.80 4.92
C ARG A 181 16.32 -10.04 4.15
N ALA A 182 17.58 -10.48 4.22
CA ALA A 182 18.66 -9.92 3.41
C ALA A 182 18.39 -10.10 1.91
N CYS A 183 18.01 -11.32 1.49
CA CYS A 183 17.61 -11.58 0.09
C CYS A 183 16.45 -10.67 -0.35
N ASN A 184 15.45 -10.48 0.52
CA ASN A 184 14.31 -9.62 0.24
C ASN A 184 14.73 -8.16 0.00
N ALA A 185 15.60 -7.62 0.85
CA ALA A 185 16.14 -6.28 0.71
C ALA A 185 16.94 -6.10 -0.59
N GLU A 186 17.76 -7.11 -0.94
CA GLU A 186 18.55 -7.10 -2.16
C GLU A 186 17.66 -7.09 -3.42
N PHE A 187 16.61 -7.93 -3.45
CA PHE A 187 15.63 -7.88 -4.54
C PHE A 187 14.93 -6.52 -4.66
N PHE A 188 14.59 -5.87 -3.54
CA PHE A 188 14.02 -4.52 -3.56
C PHE A 188 14.99 -3.47 -4.11
N PHE A 189 16.28 -3.58 -3.77
CA PHE A 189 17.32 -2.71 -4.29
C PHE A 189 17.48 -2.86 -5.81
N LEU A 190 17.58 -4.10 -6.29
CA LEU A 190 17.70 -4.44 -7.71
C LEU A 190 16.47 -3.96 -8.51
N ARG A 191 15.27 -4.09 -7.95
CA ARG A 191 14.03 -3.57 -8.57
C ARG A 191 13.97 -2.05 -8.66
N SER A 192 14.58 -1.34 -7.71
CA SER A 192 14.56 0.13 -7.64
C SER A 192 15.55 0.78 -8.60
N HIS A 193 16.51 0.02 -9.13
CA HIS A 193 17.50 0.45 -10.11
C HIS A 193 17.38 -0.36 -11.41
N PRO A 194 16.21 -0.32 -12.07
CA PRO A 194 15.98 -1.13 -13.26
C PRO A 194 16.95 -0.70 -14.36
N THR A 195 17.74 -1.64 -14.85
CA THR A 195 18.58 -1.44 -16.03
C THR A 195 17.69 -1.44 -17.27
N MET A 196 17.08 -0.30 -17.59
CA MET A 196 16.27 -0.16 -18.80
C MET A 196 17.11 -0.54 -20.03
N GLY A 197 16.71 -1.61 -20.72
CA GLY A 197 17.32 -2.08 -21.97
C GLY A 197 18.65 -2.84 -21.84
N LYS A 198 19.10 -3.23 -20.63
CA LYS A 198 20.28 -4.10 -20.47
C LYS A 198 19.89 -5.54 -20.12
N GLU A 199 20.83 -6.47 -20.27
CA GLU A 199 20.73 -7.84 -19.77
C GLU A 199 20.38 -7.86 -18.27
N ILE A 200 19.68 -8.93 -17.85
CA ILE A 200 19.30 -9.16 -16.46
C ILE A 200 20.57 -9.19 -15.59
N ASP A 201 20.59 -8.41 -14.51
CA ASP A 201 21.72 -8.37 -13.59
C ASP A 201 22.01 -9.79 -13.05
N PRO A 202 23.22 -10.36 -13.27
CA PRO A 202 23.59 -11.69 -12.78
C PRO A 202 23.40 -11.86 -11.27
N LYS A 203 23.45 -10.77 -10.50
CA LYS A 203 23.21 -10.77 -9.05
C LYS A 203 21.84 -11.33 -8.69
N ILE A 204 20.84 -11.16 -9.57
CA ILE A 204 19.47 -11.69 -9.37
C ILE A 204 19.50 -13.21 -9.15
N TYR A 205 20.33 -13.94 -9.90
CA TYR A 205 20.46 -15.39 -9.78
C TYR A 205 21.30 -15.82 -8.58
N GLU A 206 22.24 -14.99 -8.13
CA GLU A 206 22.99 -15.23 -6.89
C GLU A 206 22.05 -15.15 -5.67
N VAL A 207 21.25 -14.09 -5.59
CA VAL A 207 20.27 -13.90 -4.51
C VAL A 207 19.21 -15.00 -4.53
N LYS A 208 18.78 -15.44 -5.71
CA LYS A 208 17.89 -16.60 -5.89
C LYS A 208 18.47 -17.87 -5.25
N ARG A 209 19.75 -18.19 -5.52
CA ARG A 209 20.42 -19.37 -4.94
C ARG A 209 20.48 -19.30 -3.41
N GLN A 210 20.80 -18.13 -2.85
CA GLN A 210 20.80 -17.94 -1.40
C GLN A 210 19.39 -18.12 -0.80
N ASN A 211 18.36 -17.63 -1.50
CA ASN A 211 16.98 -17.82 -1.07
C ASN A 211 16.54 -19.30 -1.12
N ASP A 212 17.04 -20.08 -2.09
CA ASP A 212 16.71 -21.51 -2.23
C ASP A 212 17.21 -22.38 -1.06
N GLU A 213 18.18 -21.90 -0.27
CA GLU A 213 18.58 -22.53 1.00
C GLU A 213 17.39 -22.62 2.00
N ASN A 214 16.42 -21.70 1.92
CA ASN A 214 15.24 -21.66 2.78
C ASN A 214 14.06 -22.49 2.26
N SER A 215 14.20 -23.20 1.14
CA SER A 215 13.09 -23.91 0.47
C SER A 215 12.45 -25.05 1.29
N LYS A 216 13.20 -25.66 2.21
CA LYS A 216 12.78 -26.85 2.98
C LYS A 216 12.40 -26.56 4.43
N VAL A 217 12.31 -25.28 4.81
CA VAL A 217 12.06 -24.88 6.20
C VAL A 217 10.58 -25.09 6.55
N GLN A 218 10.30 -25.70 7.71
CA GLN A 218 8.94 -26.01 8.16
C GLN A 218 8.19 -24.82 8.78
N SER A 219 8.88 -23.71 9.04
CA SER A 219 8.29 -22.47 9.57
C SER A 219 7.40 -21.76 8.54
N ASP A 220 6.17 -21.43 8.91
CA ASP A 220 5.23 -20.70 8.05
C ASP A 220 5.76 -19.32 7.67
N LYS A 221 6.37 -18.60 8.62
CA LYS A 221 6.96 -17.27 8.43
C LYS A 221 8.17 -17.27 7.51
N ILE A 222 9.08 -18.23 7.68
CA ILE A 222 10.26 -18.37 6.82
C ILE A 222 9.82 -18.82 5.42
N ARG A 223 8.88 -19.76 5.34
CA ARG A 223 8.27 -20.20 4.08
C ARG A 223 7.60 -19.05 3.35
N GLN A 224 6.87 -18.19 4.05
CA GLN A 224 6.24 -17.03 3.44
C GLN A 224 7.26 -16.04 2.88
N LEU A 225 8.35 -15.80 3.61
CA LEU A 225 9.44 -14.94 3.15
C LEU A 225 10.15 -15.53 1.93
N TYR A 226 10.41 -16.84 1.94
CA TYR A 226 10.96 -17.57 0.81
C TYR A 226 10.09 -17.39 -0.44
N LEU A 227 8.78 -17.64 -0.34
CA LEU A 227 7.83 -17.52 -1.45
C LEU A 227 7.74 -16.07 -1.96
N THR A 228 7.75 -15.09 -1.04
CA THR A 228 7.76 -13.67 -1.41
C THR A 228 9.01 -13.30 -2.22
N ASN A 229 10.17 -13.84 -1.85
CA ASN A 229 11.42 -13.63 -2.58
C ASN A 229 11.42 -14.33 -3.95
N GLN A 230 10.84 -15.52 -4.07
CA GLN A 230 10.64 -16.19 -5.36
C GLN A 230 9.76 -15.34 -6.29
N ILE A 231 8.69 -14.73 -5.77
CA ILE A 231 7.84 -13.81 -6.54
C ILE A 231 8.63 -12.59 -7.04
N GLN A 232 9.51 -12.00 -6.21
CA GLN A 232 10.36 -10.88 -6.64
C GLN A 232 11.31 -11.32 -7.77
N PHE A 233 11.94 -12.48 -7.64
CA PHE A 233 12.79 -13.06 -8.68
C PHE A 233 12.03 -13.23 -9.99
N CYS A 234 10.87 -13.90 -9.98
CA CYS A 234 10.04 -14.10 -11.16
C CYS A 234 9.61 -12.76 -11.80
N GLY A 235 9.35 -11.73 -10.99
CA GLY A 235 9.03 -10.39 -11.48
C GLY A 235 10.20 -9.72 -12.21
N LEU A 236 11.43 -9.88 -11.70
CA LEU A 236 12.64 -9.34 -12.31
C LEU A 236 13.04 -10.08 -13.59
N THR A 237 12.82 -11.40 -13.63
CA THR A 237 13.07 -12.23 -14.82
C THR A 237 11.90 -12.27 -15.81
N LYS A 238 10.77 -11.66 -15.45
CA LYS A 238 9.52 -11.61 -16.23
C LYS A 238 8.88 -12.99 -16.49
N ASP A 239 9.19 -13.98 -15.65
CA ASP A 239 8.51 -15.28 -15.67
C ASP A 239 7.16 -15.19 -14.95
N TYR A 240 6.16 -14.66 -15.64
CA TYR A 240 4.84 -14.44 -15.07
C TYR A 240 4.03 -15.72 -14.83
N VAL A 241 4.41 -16.84 -15.47
CA VAL A 241 3.75 -18.13 -15.26
C VAL A 241 4.13 -18.66 -13.88
N GLU A 242 5.44 -18.76 -13.60
CA GLU A 242 5.90 -19.20 -12.28
C GLU A 242 5.56 -18.16 -11.21
N PHE A 243 5.63 -16.86 -11.51
CA PHE A 243 5.16 -15.79 -10.60
C PHE A 243 3.74 -16.05 -10.10
N THR A 244 2.83 -16.43 -11.00
CA THR A 244 1.41 -16.64 -10.67
C THR A 244 1.22 -17.89 -9.81
N LYS A 245 1.90 -18.97 -10.17
CA LYS A 245 1.89 -20.23 -9.41
C LYS A 245 2.43 -20.04 -7.98
N VAL A 246 3.60 -19.42 -7.85
CA VAL A 246 4.19 -19.11 -6.53
C VAL A 246 3.32 -18.13 -5.76
N GLY A 247 2.73 -17.13 -6.45
CA GLY A 247 1.76 -16.19 -5.87
C GLY A 247 0.57 -16.89 -5.22
N LYS A 248 0.01 -17.92 -5.87
CA LYS A 248 -1.07 -18.75 -5.32
C LYS A 248 -0.62 -19.50 -4.07
N ILE A 249 0.53 -20.17 -4.13
CA ILE A 249 1.09 -20.92 -2.99
C ILE A 249 1.37 -19.98 -1.80
N ALA A 250 1.88 -18.77 -2.06
CA ALA A 250 2.14 -17.76 -1.04
C ALA A 250 0.85 -17.24 -0.39
N LEU A 251 -0.24 -17.16 -1.15
CA LEU A 251 -1.55 -16.82 -0.62
C LEU A 251 -2.08 -17.94 0.28
N GLU A 252 -2.05 -19.18 -0.20
CA GLU A 252 -2.50 -20.37 0.56
C GLU A 252 -1.69 -20.56 1.85
N ASN A 253 -0.38 -20.33 1.84
CA ASN A 253 0.47 -20.42 3.03
C ASN A 253 0.05 -19.41 4.11
N ILE A 254 -0.30 -18.18 3.74
CA ILE A 254 -0.84 -17.20 4.70
C ILE A 254 -2.21 -17.63 5.20
N GLU A 255 -3.10 -18.03 4.30
CA GLU A 255 -4.49 -18.32 4.65
C GLU A 255 -4.65 -19.53 5.56
N ASN A 256 -3.74 -20.50 5.45
CA ASN A 256 -3.72 -21.72 6.24
C ASN A 256 -2.87 -21.60 7.52
N SER A 257 -2.30 -20.44 7.81
CA SER A 257 -1.44 -20.22 8.99
C SER A 257 -1.94 -19.06 9.86
N TYR A 258 -1.31 -18.90 11.02
CA TYR A 258 -1.57 -17.79 11.94
C TYR A 258 -1.31 -16.41 11.28
N LEU A 259 -0.48 -16.39 10.22
CA LEU A 259 -0.11 -15.18 9.48
C LEU A 259 -1.32 -14.45 8.88
N LYS A 260 -2.41 -15.15 8.56
CA LYS A 260 -3.63 -14.52 8.03
C LYS A 260 -4.11 -13.36 8.91
N LYS A 261 -4.06 -13.55 10.24
CA LYS A 261 -4.53 -12.57 11.22
C LYS A 261 -3.41 -11.67 11.73
N THR A 262 -2.21 -12.23 11.93
CA THR A 262 -1.11 -11.49 12.58
C THR A 262 -0.24 -10.69 11.61
N ALA A 263 -0.31 -10.99 10.30
CA ALA A 263 0.49 -10.32 9.29
C ALA A 263 -0.40 -9.73 8.16
N PRO A 264 -1.33 -8.82 8.47
CA PRO A 264 -2.25 -8.26 7.47
C PRO A 264 -1.53 -7.60 6.29
N VAL A 265 -0.37 -6.97 6.52
CA VAL A 265 0.43 -6.40 5.42
C VAL A 265 0.98 -7.51 4.50
N ALA A 266 1.43 -8.63 5.04
CA ALA A 266 1.88 -9.77 4.24
C ALA A 266 0.71 -10.41 3.48
N TYR A 267 -0.47 -10.50 4.11
CA TYR A 267 -1.67 -11.02 3.46
C TYR A 267 -2.10 -10.15 2.27
N PHE A 268 -2.10 -8.82 2.46
CA PHE A 268 -2.29 -7.86 1.37
C PHE A 268 -1.29 -8.06 0.23
N ILE A 269 0.00 -8.22 0.54
CA ILE A 269 1.05 -8.41 -0.46
C ILE A 269 0.81 -9.70 -1.25
N ALA A 270 0.43 -10.80 -0.59
CA ALA A 270 0.14 -12.07 -1.25
C ALA A 270 -1.07 -11.97 -2.19
N LEU A 271 -2.17 -11.35 -1.73
CA LEU A 271 -3.35 -11.07 -2.57
C LEU A 271 -3.00 -10.19 -3.78
N ALA A 272 -2.27 -9.10 -3.55
CA ALA A 272 -1.86 -8.17 -4.60
C ALA A 272 -0.94 -8.83 -5.64
N ASN A 273 0.03 -9.63 -5.19
CA ASN A 273 0.93 -10.36 -6.09
C ASN A 273 0.15 -11.40 -6.88
N TYR A 274 -0.70 -12.22 -6.24
CA TYR A 274 -1.45 -13.22 -6.99
C TYR A 274 -2.40 -12.58 -8.02
N ALA A 275 -3.11 -11.50 -7.65
CA ALA A 275 -3.93 -10.73 -8.58
C ALA A 275 -3.11 -10.18 -9.76
N TYR A 276 -1.91 -9.67 -9.50
CA TYR A 276 -0.98 -9.23 -10.54
C TYR A 276 -0.58 -10.38 -11.47
N GLY A 277 -0.20 -11.54 -10.94
CA GLY A 277 0.12 -12.73 -11.73
C GLY A 277 -1.04 -13.18 -12.62
N LEU A 278 -2.25 -13.30 -12.06
CA LEU A 278 -3.45 -13.66 -12.80
C LEU A 278 -3.73 -12.68 -13.95
N ASN A 279 -3.55 -11.37 -13.72
CA ASN A 279 -3.65 -10.37 -14.77
C ASN A 279 -2.57 -10.57 -15.86
N GLU A 280 -1.32 -10.75 -15.46
CA GLU A 280 -0.19 -10.91 -16.38
C GLU A 280 -0.28 -12.19 -17.23
N THR A 281 -0.96 -13.22 -16.72
CA THR A 281 -1.23 -14.50 -17.39
C THR A 281 -2.62 -14.59 -18.02
N SER A 282 -3.43 -13.52 -17.95
CA SER A 282 -4.79 -13.46 -18.51
C SER A 282 -5.79 -14.46 -17.92
N GLN A 283 -5.60 -14.88 -16.68
CA GLN A 283 -6.52 -15.74 -15.95
C GLN A 283 -7.67 -14.91 -15.32
N HIS A 284 -8.47 -14.29 -16.19
CA HIS A 284 -9.44 -13.26 -15.80
C HIS A 284 -10.60 -13.78 -14.93
N LEU A 285 -11.06 -15.01 -15.15
CA LEU A 285 -12.12 -15.61 -14.33
C LEU A 285 -11.64 -15.89 -12.90
N GLU A 286 -10.43 -16.44 -12.75
CA GLU A 286 -9.83 -16.66 -11.43
C GLU A 286 -9.52 -15.32 -10.74
N LEU A 287 -9.10 -14.30 -11.51
CA LEU A 287 -8.93 -12.93 -10.99
C LEU A 287 -10.26 -12.39 -10.44
N ALA A 288 -11.37 -12.50 -11.16
CA ALA A 288 -12.68 -12.06 -10.69
C ALA A 288 -13.08 -12.73 -9.36
N THR A 289 -12.88 -14.05 -9.26
CA THR A 289 -13.11 -14.82 -8.03
C THR A 289 -12.24 -14.34 -6.88
N LEU A 290 -10.95 -14.08 -7.14
CA LEU A 290 -10.02 -13.56 -6.14
C LEU A 290 -10.44 -12.18 -5.64
N LEU A 291 -10.87 -11.28 -6.53
CA LEU A 291 -11.31 -9.93 -6.15
C LEU A 291 -12.52 -9.97 -5.21
N LYS A 292 -13.53 -10.80 -5.52
CA LYS A 292 -14.70 -10.98 -4.66
C LYS A 292 -14.33 -11.47 -3.26
N LYS A 293 -13.48 -12.50 -3.17
CA LYS A 293 -12.95 -12.98 -1.89
C LYS A 293 -12.19 -11.89 -1.14
N TRP A 294 -11.39 -11.09 -1.85
CA TRP A 294 -10.63 -10.01 -1.24
C TRP A 294 -11.55 -8.94 -0.63
N GLU A 295 -12.64 -8.56 -1.30
CA GLU A 295 -13.62 -7.63 -0.74
C GLU A 295 -14.28 -8.15 0.52
N GLU A 296 -14.69 -9.42 0.54
CA GLU A 296 -15.27 -10.06 1.72
C GLU A 296 -14.28 -10.05 2.90
N GLU A 297 -12.98 -10.29 2.64
CA GLU A 297 -11.94 -10.21 3.68
C GLU A 297 -11.72 -8.78 4.19
N LEU A 298 -11.94 -7.73 3.39
CA LEU A 298 -11.79 -6.35 3.84
C LEU A 298 -12.83 -5.92 4.90
N THR A 299 -13.91 -6.68 5.05
CA THR A 299 -14.91 -6.49 6.12
C THR A 299 -14.36 -6.82 7.51
N LYS A 300 -13.21 -7.51 7.61
CA LYS A 300 -12.61 -7.90 8.88
C LYS A 300 -11.83 -6.75 9.53
N ASP A 301 -11.67 -6.84 10.85
CA ASP A 301 -11.12 -5.75 11.68
C ASP A 301 -9.59 -5.73 11.79
N TYR A 302 -8.90 -6.79 11.37
CA TYR A 302 -7.44 -6.89 11.46
C TYR A 302 -6.68 -6.06 10.39
N TRP A 303 -7.39 -5.39 9.48
CA TRP A 303 -6.78 -4.55 8.45
C TRP A 303 -6.63 -3.09 8.89
N GLY A 304 -5.40 -2.57 8.86
CA GLY A 304 -5.14 -1.14 9.07
C GLY A 304 -5.70 -0.25 7.96
N LYS A 305 -5.94 1.04 8.28
CA LYS A 305 -6.50 2.06 7.36
C LYS A 305 -5.73 2.14 6.03
N VAL A 306 -4.40 2.08 6.09
CA VAL A 306 -3.51 2.12 4.91
C VAL A 306 -3.70 0.91 4.00
N THR A 307 -3.72 -0.29 4.59
CA THR A 307 -3.85 -1.54 3.84
C THR A 307 -5.24 -1.65 3.22
N LYS A 308 -6.31 -1.31 3.95
CA LYS A 308 -7.67 -1.25 3.39
C LYS A 308 -7.73 -0.34 2.15
N ALA A 309 -7.19 0.88 2.25
CA ALA A 309 -7.19 1.82 1.13
C ALA A 309 -6.40 1.30 -0.09
N ARG A 310 -5.25 0.66 0.12
CA ARG A 310 -4.46 0.05 -0.96
C ARG A 310 -5.20 -1.11 -1.63
N SER A 311 -5.84 -1.97 -0.86
CA SER A 311 -6.65 -3.07 -1.38
C SER A 311 -7.79 -2.58 -2.25
N ILE A 312 -8.57 -1.61 -1.77
CA ILE A 312 -9.68 -1.01 -2.52
C ILE A 312 -9.19 -0.48 -3.87
N ALA A 313 -8.04 0.21 -3.90
CA ALA A 313 -7.50 0.76 -5.13
C ALA A 313 -7.12 -0.32 -6.16
N ILE A 314 -6.54 -1.44 -5.70
CA ILE A 314 -6.19 -2.56 -6.57
C ILE A 314 -7.46 -3.26 -7.08
N ILE A 315 -8.41 -3.54 -6.20
CA ILE A 315 -9.66 -4.23 -6.54
C ILE A 315 -10.42 -3.46 -7.62
N ARG A 316 -10.56 -2.14 -7.46
CA ARG A 316 -11.25 -1.30 -8.45
C ARG A 316 -10.53 -1.22 -9.77
N ARG A 317 -9.20 -1.07 -9.75
CA ARG A 317 -8.40 -1.07 -10.98
C ARG A 317 -8.69 -2.33 -11.80
N TYR A 318 -8.64 -3.51 -11.17
CA TYR A 318 -8.91 -4.75 -11.89
C TYR A 318 -10.39 -4.95 -12.23
N SER A 319 -11.31 -4.47 -11.40
CA SER A 319 -12.74 -4.51 -11.69
C SER A 319 -13.10 -3.68 -12.93
N ARG A 320 -12.55 -2.46 -13.07
CA ARG A 320 -12.69 -1.62 -14.27
C ARG A 320 -12.15 -2.31 -15.51
N MET A 321 -10.99 -2.97 -15.40
CA MET A 321 -10.40 -3.74 -16.49
C MET A 321 -11.28 -4.93 -16.89
N LEU A 322 -11.80 -5.70 -15.92
CA LEU A 322 -12.69 -6.83 -16.20
C LEU A 322 -14.02 -6.38 -16.82
N LYS A 323 -14.54 -5.21 -16.43
CA LYS A 323 -15.72 -4.57 -17.05
C LYS A 323 -15.46 -4.19 -18.51
N LEU A 324 -14.26 -3.68 -18.83
CA LEU A 324 -13.85 -3.40 -20.22
C LEU A 324 -13.77 -4.67 -21.07
N LEU A 325 -13.44 -5.81 -20.47
CA LEU A 325 -13.40 -7.11 -21.12
C LEU A 325 -14.78 -7.76 -21.30
N GLY A 326 -15.86 -7.17 -20.77
CA GLY A 326 -17.19 -7.78 -20.76
C GLY A 326 -17.32 -9.01 -19.86
N LEU A 327 -16.36 -9.24 -18.95
CA LEU A 327 -16.27 -10.43 -18.09
C LEU A 327 -16.94 -10.24 -16.72
N LEU A 328 -17.53 -9.07 -16.46
CA LEU A 328 -18.31 -8.80 -15.26
C LEU A 328 -19.70 -8.25 -15.65
N PRO A 329 -20.79 -8.97 -15.37
CA PRO A 329 -22.12 -8.39 -15.28
C PRO A 329 -22.20 -7.64 -13.94
N THR A 330 -22.05 -6.31 -13.99
CA THR A 330 -22.46 -5.35 -12.96
C THR A 330 -22.59 -5.86 -11.52
N ALA A 331 -21.55 -5.68 -10.70
CA ALA A 331 -21.59 -5.27 -9.29
C ALA A 331 -20.22 -5.50 -8.61
N LEU A 332 -19.25 -4.63 -8.94
CA LEU A 332 -18.10 -4.37 -8.07
C LEU A 332 -18.03 -2.85 -7.88
N GLY A 333 -19.09 -2.34 -7.23
CA GLY A 333 -19.25 -0.97 -6.73
C GLY A 333 -18.69 0.16 -7.59
N ASP A 334 -19.39 0.53 -8.67
CA ASP A 334 -19.11 1.78 -9.40
C ASP A 334 -19.23 3.02 -8.49
N GLU A 335 -19.96 2.91 -7.37
CA GLU A 335 -20.11 3.95 -6.36
C GLU A 335 -19.48 3.57 -5.01
N PHE A 336 -18.18 3.82 -4.87
CA PHE A 336 -17.64 4.05 -3.53
C PHE A 336 -16.79 5.30 -3.54
N LYS A 337 -17.42 6.39 -3.08
CA LYS A 337 -16.78 7.69 -2.86
C LYS A 337 -15.75 7.53 -1.75
N PHE A 338 -14.49 7.66 -2.12
CA PHE A 338 -13.45 7.83 -1.14
C PHE A 338 -13.69 9.16 -0.42
N ASP A 339 -13.65 9.19 0.92
CA ASP A 339 -13.58 10.47 1.61
C ASP A 339 -12.18 11.06 1.39
N LEU A 340 -12.02 11.77 0.26
CA LEU A 340 -10.78 12.38 -0.24
C LEU A 340 -10.15 13.36 0.76
N LYS A 341 -10.87 13.72 1.82
CA LYS A 341 -10.40 14.62 2.87
C LYS A 341 -9.52 13.91 3.92
N GLU A 342 -9.56 12.58 4.00
CA GLU A 342 -9.09 11.86 5.19
C GLU A 342 -7.75 11.12 5.08
N THR A 343 -7.03 11.18 3.96
CA THR A 343 -5.88 10.29 3.78
C THR A 343 -4.54 10.97 3.54
N THR A 344 -3.56 10.54 4.33
CA THR A 344 -2.11 10.61 4.10
C THR A 344 -1.64 9.74 2.92
N LEU A 345 -2.55 9.13 2.15
CA LEU A 345 -2.31 8.10 1.12
C LEU A 345 -2.50 8.64 -0.30
N TYR A 346 -1.76 9.70 -0.64
CA TYR A 346 -1.82 10.32 -1.97
C TYR A 346 -1.62 9.31 -3.11
N GLU A 347 -0.73 8.32 -2.92
CA GLU A 347 -0.44 7.30 -3.92
C GLU A 347 -1.67 6.46 -4.30
N CYS A 348 -2.50 6.07 -3.33
CA CYS A 348 -3.72 5.30 -3.59
C CYS A 348 -4.74 6.15 -4.36
N VAL A 349 -4.89 7.42 -3.96
CA VAL A 349 -5.80 8.36 -4.62
C VAL A 349 -5.34 8.61 -6.07
N TYR A 350 -4.04 8.75 -6.31
CA TYR A 350 -3.50 8.88 -7.66
C TYR A 350 -3.71 7.61 -8.49
N ALA A 351 -3.49 6.43 -7.92
CA ALA A 351 -3.75 5.17 -8.62
C ALA A 351 -5.24 5.02 -9.02
N GLU A 352 -6.15 5.49 -8.16
CA GLU A 352 -7.59 5.51 -8.43
C GLU A 352 -7.98 6.46 -9.56
N TYR A 353 -7.48 7.70 -9.52
CA TYR A 353 -7.69 8.65 -10.61
C TYR A 353 -7.13 8.13 -11.93
N ASN A 354 -5.93 7.55 -11.87
CA ASN A 354 -5.27 7.00 -13.06
C ASN A 354 -6.10 5.88 -13.68
N SER A 355 -6.59 4.93 -12.89
CA SER A 355 -7.38 3.82 -13.43
C SER A 355 -8.79 4.25 -13.87
N LEU A 356 -9.36 5.31 -13.28
CA LEU A 356 -10.64 5.88 -13.73
C LEU A 356 -10.47 6.62 -15.06
N ILE A 357 -9.43 7.45 -15.19
CA ILE A 357 -9.08 8.13 -16.44
C ILE A 357 -8.92 7.10 -17.57
N GLU A 358 -8.17 6.03 -17.32
CA GLU A 358 -7.96 4.96 -18.30
C GLU A 358 -9.29 4.28 -18.69
N TYR A 359 -10.15 3.99 -17.71
CA TYR A 359 -11.46 3.38 -17.94
C TYR A 359 -12.39 4.26 -18.79
N GLU A 360 -12.60 5.51 -18.38
CA GLU A 360 -13.50 6.46 -19.06
C GLU A 360 -13.01 6.79 -20.46
N PHE A 361 -11.69 6.90 -20.63
CA PHE A 361 -11.07 7.16 -21.93
C PHE A 361 -11.35 6.01 -22.91
N ILE A 362 -11.19 4.75 -22.49
CA ILE A 362 -11.50 3.58 -23.33
C ILE A 362 -13.00 3.46 -23.62
N GLN A 363 -13.86 4.00 -22.75
CA GLN A 363 -15.30 4.05 -23.00
C GLN A 363 -15.70 5.17 -23.98
N GLY A 364 -14.81 6.11 -24.29
CA GLY A 364 -15.12 7.29 -25.12
C GLY A 364 -15.73 8.46 -24.34
N ASN A 365 -15.76 8.39 -23.00
CA ASN A 365 -16.38 9.40 -22.14
C ASN A 365 -15.41 10.59 -21.90
N PHE A 366 -15.04 11.30 -22.96
CA PHE A 366 -13.96 12.27 -22.93
C PHE A 366 -14.19 13.45 -21.98
N ASP A 367 -15.42 13.97 -21.87
CA ASP A 367 -15.74 15.05 -20.92
C ASP A 367 -15.52 14.60 -19.47
N ARG A 368 -15.86 13.34 -19.17
CA ARG A 368 -15.60 12.74 -17.86
C ARG A 368 -14.11 12.60 -17.61
N VAL A 369 -13.32 12.22 -18.62
CA VAL A 369 -11.85 12.17 -18.49
C VAL A 369 -11.28 13.55 -18.15
N LEU A 370 -11.69 14.61 -18.85
CA LEU A 370 -11.23 15.98 -18.56
C LEU A 370 -11.63 16.43 -17.15
N GLN A 371 -12.85 16.12 -16.71
CA GLN A 371 -13.29 16.39 -15.35
C GLN A 371 -12.42 15.68 -14.32
N VAL A 372 -12.14 14.40 -14.51
CA VAL A 372 -11.33 13.60 -13.58
C VAL A 372 -9.86 14.06 -13.57
N ILE A 373 -9.30 14.48 -14.72
CA ILE A 373 -7.98 15.12 -14.79
C ILE A 373 -7.97 16.41 -13.95
N PHE A 374 -8.99 17.26 -14.10
CA PHE A 374 -9.11 18.50 -13.32
C PHE A 374 -9.22 18.23 -11.81
N GLU A 375 -10.03 17.24 -11.41
CA GLU A 375 -10.14 16.79 -10.02
C GLU A 375 -8.78 16.30 -9.47
N GLN A 376 -8.06 15.50 -10.25
CA GLN A 376 -6.72 15.00 -9.91
C GLN A 376 -5.72 16.14 -9.74
N GLU A 377 -5.68 17.10 -10.66
CA GLU A 377 -4.76 18.25 -10.60
C GLU A 377 -5.09 19.19 -9.42
N THR A 378 -6.37 19.41 -9.14
CA THR A 378 -6.84 20.20 -8.00
C THR A 378 -6.45 19.56 -6.66
N PHE A 379 -6.67 18.25 -6.54
CA PHE A 379 -6.20 17.46 -5.41
C PHE A 379 -4.67 17.54 -5.28
N ALA A 380 -3.97 17.58 -6.40
CA ALA A 380 -2.52 17.61 -6.47
C ALA A 380 -1.87 18.99 -6.30
N SER A 381 -2.60 19.99 -5.80
CA SER A 381 -2.01 21.21 -5.20
C SER A 381 -1.00 20.93 -4.05
N ARG A 382 -0.84 19.64 -3.69
CA ARG A 382 0.15 19.05 -2.77
C ARG A 382 1.29 18.25 -3.44
N GLY A 383 1.34 18.16 -4.78
CA GLY A 383 2.43 17.59 -5.58
C GLY A 383 2.07 16.37 -6.44
N LEU A 384 1.55 16.57 -7.66
CA LEU A 384 1.37 15.48 -8.66
C LEU A 384 2.73 15.03 -9.20
N ARG A 385 2.94 13.73 -9.41
CA ARG A 385 4.15 13.21 -10.05
C ARG A 385 4.27 13.76 -11.47
N VAL A 386 5.49 14.07 -11.90
CA VAL A 386 5.76 14.65 -13.22
C VAL A 386 5.25 13.73 -14.35
N LEU A 387 5.36 12.41 -14.18
CA LEU A 387 4.85 11.42 -15.13
C LEU A 387 3.31 11.41 -15.25
N ASP A 388 2.59 11.64 -14.15
CA ASP A 388 1.12 11.72 -14.20
C ASP A 388 0.68 13.01 -14.91
N LYS A 389 1.35 14.15 -14.66
CA LYS A 389 1.14 15.40 -15.41
C LYS A 389 1.42 15.24 -16.91
N ARG A 390 2.53 14.57 -17.24
CA ARG A 390 2.92 14.26 -18.63
C ARG A 390 1.81 13.52 -19.35
N ARG A 391 1.29 12.44 -18.75
CA ARG A 391 0.15 11.68 -19.29
C ARG A 391 -1.09 12.54 -19.47
N ASN A 392 -1.48 13.32 -18.46
CA ASN A 392 -2.70 14.15 -18.54
C ASN A 392 -2.63 15.14 -19.70
N LYS A 393 -1.48 15.77 -19.92
CA LYS A 393 -1.27 16.70 -21.05
C LYS A 393 -1.36 16.01 -22.41
N LEU A 394 -0.90 14.77 -22.52
CA LEU A 394 -1.08 13.99 -23.75
C LEU A 394 -2.54 13.61 -23.97
N LEU A 395 -3.26 13.20 -22.91
CA LEU A 395 -4.68 12.88 -23.00
C LEU A 395 -5.53 14.10 -23.37
N GLU A 396 -5.23 15.29 -22.85
CA GLU A 396 -5.89 16.54 -23.26
C GLU A 396 -5.73 16.81 -24.76
N VAL A 397 -4.54 16.55 -25.34
CA VAL A 397 -4.31 16.68 -26.78
C VAL A 397 -5.11 15.66 -27.57
N ILE A 398 -5.10 14.38 -27.13
CA ILE A 398 -5.86 13.32 -27.81
C ILE A 398 -7.36 13.62 -27.74
N ILE A 399 -7.89 14.00 -26.59
CA ILE A 399 -9.31 14.33 -26.41
C ILE A 399 -9.72 15.53 -27.27
N GLY A 400 -8.92 16.60 -27.26
CA GLY A 400 -9.20 17.76 -28.11
C GLY A 400 -9.23 17.40 -29.60
N TYR A 401 -8.43 16.42 -30.01
CA TYR A 401 -8.43 15.87 -31.35
C TYR A 401 -9.71 15.04 -31.62
N GLU A 402 -10.04 14.09 -30.75
CA GLU A 402 -11.22 13.21 -30.90
C GLU A 402 -12.55 14.00 -30.89
N GLN A 403 -12.63 15.08 -30.11
CA GLN A 403 -13.81 15.94 -30.03
C GLN A 403 -13.89 16.99 -31.16
N GLY A 404 -12.88 17.06 -32.05
CA GLY A 404 -12.83 18.07 -33.12
C GLY A 404 -12.71 19.52 -32.60
N ASN A 405 -12.28 19.72 -31.35
CA ASN A 405 -12.20 21.03 -30.72
C ASN A 405 -10.87 21.73 -31.05
N LEU A 406 -10.78 22.24 -32.28
CA LEU A 406 -9.57 22.82 -32.87
C LEU A 406 -8.98 24.00 -32.07
N ILE A 407 -9.86 24.78 -31.43
CA ILE A 407 -9.48 25.93 -30.60
C ILE A 407 -8.73 25.47 -29.35
N THR A 408 -9.22 24.43 -28.69
CA THR A 408 -8.55 23.90 -27.47
C THR A 408 -7.35 23.02 -27.79
N LEU A 409 -7.36 22.34 -28.95
CA LEU A 409 -6.30 21.44 -29.39
C LEU A 409 -4.96 22.17 -29.56
N THR A 410 -4.95 23.33 -30.22
CA THR A 410 -3.74 24.16 -30.40
C THR A 410 -3.13 24.54 -29.05
N SER A 411 -3.95 25.07 -28.13
CA SER A 411 -3.53 25.39 -26.77
C SER A 411 -3.01 24.17 -25.99
N ALA A 412 -3.64 23.00 -26.15
CA ALA A 412 -3.25 21.77 -25.48
C ALA A 412 -1.88 21.27 -25.98
N VAL A 413 -1.64 21.31 -27.30
CA VAL A 413 -0.36 20.91 -27.92
C VAL A 413 0.79 21.77 -27.41
N ASP A 414 0.61 23.09 -27.35
CA ASP A 414 1.64 24.02 -26.86
C ASP A 414 1.95 23.78 -25.37
N LYS A 415 0.92 23.59 -24.55
CA LYS A 415 1.07 23.26 -23.12
C LYS A 415 1.81 21.94 -22.94
N ALA A 416 1.47 20.91 -23.72
CA ALA A 416 2.15 19.62 -23.67
C ALA A 416 3.62 19.77 -24.04
N LYS A 417 3.94 20.43 -25.17
CA LYS A 417 5.33 20.66 -25.62
C LYS A 417 6.15 21.43 -24.61
N TYR A 418 5.63 22.54 -24.11
CA TYR A 418 6.29 23.35 -23.10
C TYR A 418 6.62 22.51 -21.85
N PHE A 419 5.66 21.69 -21.39
CA PHE A 419 5.85 20.82 -20.24
C PHE A 419 6.93 19.75 -20.48
N HIS A 420 6.92 19.07 -21.63
CA HIS A 420 7.91 18.03 -21.95
C HIS A 420 9.32 18.63 -22.08
N LYS A 421 9.45 19.77 -22.76
CA LYS A 421 10.71 20.51 -22.92
C LYS A 421 11.29 20.95 -21.57
N LYS A 422 10.45 21.50 -20.69
CA LYS A 422 10.85 21.98 -19.35
C LYS A 422 11.33 20.84 -18.44
N ASN A 423 10.72 19.66 -18.52
CA ASN A 423 11.01 18.55 -17.61
C ASN A 423 12.01 17.52 -18.17
N LYS A 424 12.57 17.74 -19.36
CA LYS A 424 13.49 16.80 -20.05
C LYS A 424 12.91 15.38 -20.20
N LEU A 425 11.59 15.26 -20.33
CA LEU A 425 10.88 13.98 -20.44
C LEU A 425 10.65 13.60 -21.91
N TYR A 426 11.75 13.34 -22.64
CA TYR A 426 11.69 12.97 -24.04
C TYR A 426 11.58 11.46 -24.19
N THR A 427 10.46 10.97 -24.74
CA THR A 427 10.46 9.71 -25.49
C THR A 427 10.27 10.04 -26.96
N ASP A 428 11.04 9.40 -27.85
CA ASP A 428 11.04 9.70 -29.29
C ASP A 428 9.63 9.58 -29.91
N LEU A 429 8.85 8.64 -29.40
CA LEU A 429 7.48 8.37 -29.85
C LEU A 429 6.49 9.48 -29.50
N GLU A 430 6.59 10.07 -28.30
CA GLU A 430 5.71 11.18 -27.90
C GLU A 430 6.09 12.49 -28.59
N MET A 431 7.38 12.73 -28.79
CA MET A 431 7.83 13.89 -29.57
C MET A 431 7.45 13.74 -31.04
N PHE A 432 7.54 12.55 -31.62
CA PHE A 432 7.01 12.25 -32.95
C PHE A 432 5.52 12.58 -33.03
N PHE A 433 4.74 12.12 -32.04
CA PHE A 433 3.31 12.38 -31.94
C PHE A 433 3.00 13.89 -31.84
N LEU A 434 3.59 14.60 -30.89
CA LEU A 434 3.38 16.04 -30.68
C LEU A 434 3.87 16.88 -31.88
N ASN A 435 4.92 16.44 -32.57
CA ASN A 435 5.42 17.11 -33.77
C ASN A 435 4.52 16.89 -34.99
N ARG A 436 3.80 15.75 -35.07
CA ARG A 436 2.79 15.52 -36.10
C ARG A 436 1.60 16.47 -35.93
N PHE A 437 1.10 16.66 -34.72
CA PHE A 437 0.09 17.69 -34.42
C PHE A 437 0.58 19.11 -34.76
N ASN A 438 1.88 19.36 -34.59
CA ASN A 438 2.48 20.67 -34.86
C ASN A 438 2.75 20.95 -36.34
N LYS A 439 2.94 19.91 -37.16
CA LYS A 439 3.18 20.07 -38.61
C LYS A 439 1.94 20.58 -39.34
N TYR A 440 0.78 20.42 -38.71
CA TYR A 440 -0.51 20.96 -39.13
C TYR A 440 -0.91 22.18 -38.31
N TYR A 441 0.04 22.98 -37.83
CA TYR A 441 -0.24 24.25 -37.14
C TYR A 441 -1.21 25.11 -37.96
N PRO A 442 -2.42 25.44 -37.47
CA PRO A 442 -3.21 26.48 -38.09
C PRO A 442 -2.75 27.81 -37.53
N THR A 443 -2.05 28.58 -38.34
CA THR A 443 -2.12 30.04 -38.20
C THR A 443 -3.53 30.55 -38.55
N GLU A 444 -4.37 29.74 -39.21
CA GLU A 444 -5.77 30.03 -39.51
C GLU A 444 -6.62 28.74 -39.36
N ILE A 445 -7.62 28.77 -38.47
CA ILE A 445 -8.52 27.63 -38.15
C ILE A 445 -9.19 27.05 -39.42
N GLU A 446 -9.46 27.91 -40.41
CA GLU A 446 -10.09 27.57 -41.69
C GLU A 446 -9.22 26.67 -42.59
N GLN A 447 -7.89 26.73 -42.43
CA GLN A 447 -6.94 25.90 -43.20
C GLN A 447 -6.73 24.50 -42.58
N PHE A 448 -7.08 24.33 -41.30
CA PHE A 448 -6.90 23.06 -40.59
C PHE A 448 -8.02 22.08 -40.86
N LEU A 449 -9.26 22.56 -40.96
CA LEU A 449 -10.45 21.71 -41.08
C LEU A 449 -10.37 20.73 -42.28
N PRO A 450 -9.93 21.13 -43.48
CA PRO A 450 -9.80 20.20 -44.62
C PRO A 450 -8.68 19.17 -44.44
N VAL A 451 -7.61 19.54 -43.73
CA VAL A 451 -6.48 18.64 -43.42
C VAL A 451 -6.86 17.66 -42.31
N TYR A 452 -7.63 18.12 -41.34
CA TYR A 452 -8.23 17.33 -40.27
C TYR A 452 -9.17 16.26 -40.83
N GLU A 453 -10.12 16.63 -41.69
CA GLU A 453 -11.03 15.69 -42.35
C GLU A 453 -10.27 14.66 -43.20
N LYS A 454 -9.31 15.12 -44.01
CA LYS A 454 -8.45 14.23 -44.83
C LYS A 454 -7.57 13.29 -43.98
N TRP A 455 -7.14 13.74 -42.81
CA TRP A 455 -6.35 12.91 -41.88
C TRP A 455 -7.24 11.86 -41.18
N LYS A 456 -8.47 12.23 -40.81
CA LYS A 456 -9.51 11.34 -40.25
C LYS A 456 -9.92 10.26 -41.25
N GLU A 457 -10.02 10.59 -42.52
CA GLU A 457 -10.26 9.63 -43.62
C GLU A 457 -9.10 8.64 -43.81
N GLN A 458 -7.85 9.11 -43.67
CA GLN A 458 -6.64 8.29 -43.88
C GLN A 458 -6.26 7.44 -42.67
N ASN A 459 -6.55 7.91 -41.47
CA ASN A 459 -6.26 7.24 -40.21
C ASN A 459 -7.60 7.03 -39.52
N LYS A 460 -8.26 5.90 -39.83
CA LYS A 460 -9.48 5.44 -39.14
C LYS A 460 -9.39 5.77 -37.65
N GLU A 461 -10.52 6.17 -37.05
CA GLU A 461 -10.76 6.85 -35.74
C GLU A 461 -9.95 6.39 -34.50
N ASP A 462 -9.01 5.46 -34.61
CA ASP A 462 -8.38 4.74 -33.52
C ASP A 462 -6.85 4.78 -33.50
N PHE A 463 -6.19 5.39 -34.49
CA PHE A 463 -4.73 5.32 -34.63
C PHE A 463 -3.98 5.87 -33.41
N LEU A 464 -4.43 6.99 -32.85
CA LEU A 464 -3.74 7.67 -31.74
C LEU A 464 -3.98 6.99 -30.40
N ILE A 465 -5.18 6.42 -30.21
CA ILE A 465 -5.52 5.59 -29.05
C ILE A 465 -4.71 4.30 -29.10
N GLN A 466 -4.60 3.65 -30.27
CA GLN A 466 -3.72 2.50 -30.46
C GLN A 466 -2.25 2.86 -30.19
N LEU A 467 -1.75 3.97 -30.72
CA LEU A 467 -0.38 4.41 -30.49
C LEU A 467 -0.11 4.69 -29.01
N TRP A 468 -1.06 5.28 -28.29
CA TRP A 468 -0.96 5.54 -26.85
C TRP A 468 -0.97 4.25 -26.02
N LEU A 469 -1.82 3.29 -26.38
CA LEU A 469 -1.82 1.96 -25.78
C LEU A 469 -0.48 1.24 -26.04
N GLU A 470 0.09 1.35 -27.24
CA GLU A 470 1.39 0.77 -27.58
C GLU A 470 2.56 1.49 -26.87
N ALA A 471 2.52 2.83 -26.76
CA ALA A 471 3.57 3.67 -26.19
C ALA A 471 3.86 3.40 -24.71
N LYS A 472 2.84 3.01 -23.94
CA LYS A 472 2.96 2.79 -22.49
C LYS A 472 3.59 1.45 -22.11
N GLY A 473 4.01 0.64 -23.09
CA GLY A 473 4.32 -0.77 -22.84
C GLY A 473 3.08 -1.53 -22.34
N THR A 474 1.88 -1.01 -22.64
CA THR A 474 0.64 -1.68 -22.33
C THR A 474 0.63 -2.96 -23.15
N LYS A 475 0.67 -4.10 -22.46
CA LYS A 475 0.64 -5.41 -23.11
C LYS A 475 -0.49 -5.42 -24.13
N ARG A 476 -0.22 -5.95 -25.33
CA ARG A 476 -1.08 -6.27 -26.49
C ARG A 476 -2.61 -6.38 -26.23
N ARG A 477 -2.99 -6.83 -25.04
CA ARG A 477 -4.34 -7.14 -24.56
C ARG A 477 -5.27 -5.94 -24.36
N LEU A 478 -4.79 -4.77 -23.92
CA LEU A 478 -5.64 -3.57 -23.84
C LEU A 478 -5.98 -3.01 -25.24
N ILE A 479 -5.05 -3.19 -26.18
CA ILE A 479 -5.25 -2.93 -27.62
C ILE A 479 -6.28 -3.92 -28.19
N ASP A 480 -6.22 -5.19 -27.79
CA ASP A 480 -7.19 -6.20 -28.24
C ASP A 480 -8.61 -5.97 -27.68
N CYS A 481 -8.74 -5.48 -26.43
CA CYS A 481 -10.04 -5.08 -25.85
C CYS A 481 -10.67 -3.93 -26.64
N TYR A 482 -9.86 -2.92 -26.97
CA TYR A 482 -10.29 -1.78 -27.76
C TYR A 482 -10.73 -2.23 -29.16
N ARG A 483 -9.92 -3.08 -29.83
CA ARG A 483 -10.25 -3.70 -31.13
C ARG A 483 -11.55 -4.49 -31.11
N ALA A 484 -11.84 -5.23 -30.03
CA ALA A 484 -13.08 -6.00 -29.90
C ALA A 484 -14.31 -5.08 -29.80
N LYS A 485 -14.19 -3.96 -29.09
CA LYS A 485 -15.28 -2.99 -28.93
C LYS A 485 -15.53 -2.19 -30.21
N ILE A 486 -14.48 -1.82 -30.95
CA ILE A 486 -14.60 -1.20 -32.28
C ILE A 486 -15.34 -2.11 -33.25
N ARG A 487 -15.05 -3.41 -33.26
CA ARG A 487 -15.78 -4.38 -34.11
C ARG A 487 -17.25 -4.50 -33.73
N ALA A 488 -17.60 -4.30 -32.46
CA ALA A 488 -18.99 -4.31 -32.02
C ALA A 488 -19.75 -3.04 -32.42
N VAL A 489 -19.10 -1.87 -32.38
CA VAL A 489 -19.68 -0.58 -32.78
C VAL A 489 -19.73 -0.41 -34.30
N ALA A 490 -18.79 -1.00 -35.05
CA ALA A 490 -18.79 -0.96 -36.51
C ALA A 490 -19.76 -1.98 -37.16
N CYS A 491 -20.32 -2.90 -36.37
CA CYS A 491 -21.33 -3.88 -36.80
C CYS A 491 -22.75 -3.54 -36.30
N SER A 492 -22.93 -2.42 -35.61
CA SER A 492 -24.22 -1.83 -35.19
C SER A 492 -24.43 -0.51 -35.92
#